data_AF-A0A7C4Q286-F1
#
_entry.id   AF-A0A7C4Q286-F1
#
_cell.length_a   1.000
_cell.length_b   1.000
_cell.length_c   1.000
_cell.angle_alpha   90.00
_cell.angle_beta   90.00
_cell.angle_gamma   90.00
#
_symmetry.space_group_name_H-M   'P 1'
#
loop_
_entity.id
_entity.type
_entity.pdbx_description
1 polymer ?
#
loop_
_entity_poly.entity_id
_entity_poly.type
_entity_poly.pdbx_seq_one_letter_code
_entity_poly.pdbx_strand_id
1 'polypeptide(L)'
;MSIKTSLYYFPNDLLREKGIVITLKDLEEISKKYGTKITAKPDKIGSIGPISSILLRGLLIDIIVITIEGDNEESIKATIKELYSKYGEYEVFSGRISSIAKKLKSELKQS
;
A
#
# COMPACT_ATOMS: atom_id res chain seq x y z
N MET A 1 -12.23 -4.40 -18.79
CA MET A 1 -10.94 -5.07 -18.52
C MET A 1 -10.43 -4.47 -17.22
N SER A 2 -10.31 -5.23 -16.12
CA SER A 2 -9.94 -4.63 -14.82
C SER A 2 -8.44 -4.35 -14.75
N ILE A 3 -8.07 -3.11 -14.46
CA ILE A 3 -6.70 -2.70 -14.21
C ILE A 3 -6.39 -2.95 -12.73
N LYS A 4 -5.17 -3.39 -12.42
CA LYS A 4 -4.75 -3.68 -11.05
C LYS A 4 -3.40 -3.03 -10.75
N THR A 5 -3.24 -2.55 -9.53
CA THR A 5 -1.94 -2.12 -9.03
C THR A 5 -1.80 -2.39 -7.54
N SER A 6 -0.56 -2.52 -7.08
CA SER A 6 -0.27 -2.73 -5.66
C SER A 6 0.77 -1.75 -5.15
N LEU A 7 0.61 -1.43 -3.87
CA LEU A 7 1.52 -0.63 -3.05
C LEU A 7 1.54 -1.22 -1.65
N TYR A 8 2.47 -0.80 -0.81
CA TYR A 8 2.52 -1.25 0.57
C TYR A 8 2.88 -0.13 1.53
N TYR A 9 2.46 -0.32 2.78
CA TYR A 9 2.78 0.54 3.91
C TYR A 9 3.43 -0.29 5.02
N PHE A 10 4.21 0.38 5.86
CA PHE A 10 4.70 -0.13 7.13
C PHE A 10 3.75 0.34 8.25
N PRO A 11 2.69 -0.43 8.60
CA PRO A 11 1.73 -0.04 9.64
C PRO A 11 2.37 0.36 10.97
N ASN A 12 3.43 -0.33 11.40
CA ASN A 12 4.11 -0.01 12.64
C ASN A 12 4.77 1.38 12.60
N ASP A 13 5.37 1.75 11.46
CA ASP A 13 6.00 3.06 11.28
C ASP A 13 4.94 4.16 11.20
N LEU A 14 3.83 3.92 10.47
CA LEU A 14 2.69 4.84 10.43
C LEU A 14 2.13 5.12 11.82
N LEU A 15 2.01 4.08 12.65
CA LEU A 15 1.53 4.23 14.03
C LEU A 15 2.55 4.96 14.89
N ARG A 16 3.83 4.57 14.85
CA ARG A 16 4.87 5.12 15.72
C ARG A 16 5.24 6.56 15.38
N GLU A 17 5.34 6.89 14.10
CA GLU A 17 5.81 8.21 13.64
C GLU A 17 4.66 9.21 13.45
N LYS A 18 3.48 8.73 13.02
CA LYS A 18 2.36 9.61 12.66
C LYS A 18 1.10 9.39 13.50
N GLY A 19 1.05 8.36 14.35
CA GLY A 19 -0.16 8.00 15.10
C GLY A 19 -1.30 7.49 14.22
N ILE A 20 -1.00 7.05 12.99
CA ILE A 20 -2.00 6.67 11.99
C ILE A 20 -2.15 5.16 11.95
N VAL A 21 -3.40 4.68 11.93
CA VAL A 21 -3.74 3.26 11.76
C VAL A 21 -4.50 3.09 10.46
N ILE A 22 -4.06 2.16 9.61
CA ILE A 22 -4.82 1.76 8.42
C ILE A 22 -5.98 0.87 8.88
N THR A 23 -7.22 1.31 8.70
CA THR A 23 -8.40 0.53 9.06
C THR A 23 -9.12 -0.01 7.83
N LEU A 24 -9.80 -1.16 7.97
CA LEU A 24 -10.62 -1.72 6.90
C LEU A 24 -11.75 -0.77 6.50
N LYS A 25 -12.36 -0.08 7.47
CA LYS A 25 -13.43 0.90 7.23
C LYS A 25 -12.96 2.02 6.31
N ASP A 26 -11.78 2.57 6.56
CA ASP A 26 -11.22 3.63 5.71
C ASP A 26 -10.98 3.13 4.28
N LEU A 27 -10.45 1.92 4.12
CA LEU A 27 -10.24 1.33 2.79
C LEU A 27 -11.56 1.08 2.07
N GLU A 28 -12.60 0.63 2.77
CA GLU A 28 -13.94 0.46 2.22
C GLU A 28 -14.59 1.79 1.79
N GLU A 29 -14.43 2.85 2.58
CA GLU A 29 -14.93 4.19 2.25
C GLU A 29 -14.25 4.74 0.98
N ILE A 30 -12.93 4.63 0.90
CA ILE A 30 -12.16 5.06 -0.28
C ILE A 30 -12.53 4.22 -1.51
N SER A 31 -12.65 2.89 -1.33
CA SER A 31 -13.10 1.94 -2.36
C SER A 31 -14.44 2.35 -2.96
N LYS A 32 -15.43 2.66 -2.11
CA LYS A 32 -16.76 3.12 -2.55
C LYS A 32 -16.71 4.48 -3.24
N LYS A 33 -15.93 5.44 -2.71
CA LYS A 33 -15.82 6.81 -3.24
C LYS A 33 -15.35 6.84 -4.70
N TYR A 34 -14.41 5.96 -5.06
CA TYR A 34 -13.80 5.95 -6.40
C TYR A 34 -14.23 4.78 -7.28
N GLY A 35 -15.16 3.93 -6.82
CA GLY A 35 -15.60 2.76 -7.57
C GLY A 35 -14.46 1.76 -7.82
N THR A 36 -13.51 1.65 -6.89
CA THR A 36 -12.41 0.68 -6.96
C THR A 36 -12.61 -0.43 -5.95
N LYS A 37 -12.01 -1.59 -6.18
CA LYS A 37 -11.93 -2.67 -5.20
C LYS A 37 -10.57 -2.62 -4.53
N ILE A 38 -10.55 -2.45 -3.20
CA ILE A 38 -9.33 -2.42 -2.41
C ILE A 38 -9.23 -3.72 -1.59
N THR A 39 -8.07 -4.36 -1.63
CA THR A 39 -7.75 -5.50 -0.76
C THR A 39 -6.47 -5.22 -0.02
N ALA A 40 -6.47 -5.42 1.30
CA ALA A 40 -5.30 -5.27 2.15
C ALA A 40 -4.93 -6.62 2.75
N LYS A 41 -3.67 -7.04 2.60
CA LYS A 41 -3.15 -8.26 3.20
C LYS A 41 -1.90 -7.95 4.01
N PRO A 42 -1.82 -8.41 5.27
CA PRO A 42 -0.55 -8.38 5.98
C PRO A 42 0.42 -9.32 5.28
N ASP A 43 1.64 -8.86 5.09
CA ASP A 43 2.74 -9.67 4.58
C ASP A 43 3.95 -9.50 5.52
N LYS A 44 4.76 -10.55 5.62
CA LYS A 44 5.95 -10.59 6.46
C LYS A 44 7.14 -10.77 5.54
N ILE A 45 7.75 -9.67 5.12
CA ILE A 45 8.99 -9.74 4.37
C ILE A 45 10.09 -10.29 5.28
N GLY A 46 10.57 -11.49 4.98
CA GLY A 46 11.89 -11.96 5.41
C GLY A 46 11.98 -13.23 6.27
N SER A 47 11.08 -14.21 6.12
CA SER A 47 11.38 -15.57 6.62
C SER A 47 11.46 -16.59 5.48
N ILE A 48 12.55 -16.53 4.71
CA ILE A 48 12.97 -17.61 3.80
C ILE A 48 13.83 -18.66 4.53
N GLY A 49 14.14 -18.48 5.83
CA GLY A 49 14.87 -19.49 6.61
C GLY A 49 14.94 -19.23 8.12
N PRO A 50 15.35 -20.24 8.91
CA PRO A 50 15.34 -20.19 10.37
C PRO A 50 16.28 -19.11 10.96
N ILE A 51 17.38 -18.77 10.28
CA ILE A 51 18.34 -17.75 10.74
C ILE A 51 17.82 -16.32 10.47
N SER A 52 17.26 -16.05 9.28
CA SER A 52 16.64 -14.76 8.96
C SER A 52 15.47 -14.45 9.89
N SER A 53 14.72 -15.47 10.32
CA SER A 53 13.61 -15.29 11.27
C SER A 53 14.06 -14.77 12.64
N ILE A 54 15.29 -15.05 13.08
CA ILE A 54 15.80 -14.60 14.39
C ILE A 54 16.25 -13.13 14.32
N LEU A 55 16.97 -12.76 13.26
CA LEU A 55 17.39 -11.37 13.02
C LEU A 55 16.18 -10.44 12.78
N LEU A 56 15.19 -10.91 12.02
CA LEU A 56 14.01 -10.11 11.67
C LEU A 56 12.88 -10.19 12.70
N ARG A 57 12.91 -11.15 13.64
CA ARG A 57 12.06 -11.12 14.85
C ARG A 57 12.33 -9.90 15.72
N GLY A 58 13.55 -9.37 15.71
CA GLY A 58 13.88 -8.12 16.41
C GLY A 58 13.43 -6.86 15.67
N LEU A 59 13.15 -6.95 14.36
CA LEU A 59 12.82 -5.81 13.49
C LEU A 59 11.38 -5.80 12.99
N LEU A 60 10.60 -6.88 13.20
CA LEU A 60 9.18 -7.05 12.85
C LEU A 60 8.66 -6.04 11.82
N ILE A 61 9.20 -6.16 10.60
CA ILE A 61 8.76 -5.33 9.48
C ILE A 61 7.43 -5.92 9.00
N ASP A 62 6.38 -5.63 9.77
CA ASP A 62 5.01 -5.89 9.34
C ASP A 62 4.73 -4.93 8.19
N ILE A 63 4.37 -5.48 7.03
CA ILE A 63 3.90 -4.70 5.90
C ILE A 63 2.42 -5.01 5.66
N ILE A 64 1.70 -4.00 5.18
CA ILE A 64 0.37 -4.20 4.61
C ILE A 64 0.46 -3.94 3.12
N VAL A 65 0.23 -4.99 2.33
CA VAL A 65 0.13 -4.89 0.88
C VAL A 65 -1.30 -4.51 0.55
N ILE A 66 -1.47 -3.35 -0.09
CA ILE A 66 -2.74 -2.87 -0.60
C ILE A 66 -2.77 -3.07 -2.11
N THR A 67 -3.72 -3.87 -2.58
CA THR A 67 -4.00 -4.07 -4.00
C THR A 67 -5.29 -3.36 -4.37
N ILE A 68 -5.22 -2.53 -5.40
CA ILE A 68 -6.31 -1.69 -5.89
C ILE A 68 -6.65 -2.19 -7.29
N GLU A 69 -7.93 -2.49 -7.50
CA GLU A 69 -8.48 -2.93 -8.79
C GLU A 69 -9.56 -1.95 -9.23
N GLY A 70 -9.57 -1.56 -10.50
CA GLY A 70 -10.54 -0.62 -11.04
C GLY A 70 -10.75 -0.79 -12.54
N ASP A 71 -11.85 -0.25 -13.06
CA ASP A 71 -12.19 -0.36 -14.49
C ASP A 71 -11.44 0.65 -15.37
N ASN A 72 -10.83 1.68 -14.78
CA ASN A 72 -10.04 2.69 -15.47
C ASN A 72 -8.83 3.13 -14.63
N GLU A 73 -7.84 3.75 -15.28
CA GLU A 73 -6.60 4.18 -14.62
C GLU A 73 -6.80 5.42 -13.74
N GLU A 74 -7.76 6.28 -14.08
CA GLU A 74 -8.04 7.52 -13.35
C GLU A 74 -8.59 7.25 -11.95
N SER A 75 -9.51 6.29 -11.80
CA SER A 75 -10.06 5.88 -10.51
C SER A 75 -9.00 5.24 -9.62
N ILE A 76 -8.09 4.45 -10.20
CA ILE A 76 -6.94 3.88 -9.50
C ILE A 76 -6.01 4.99 -9.00
N LYS A 77 -5.66 5.96 -9.86
CA LYS A 77 -4.81 7.09 -9.47
C LYS A 77 -5.48 7.93 -8.38
N ALA A 78 -6.77 8.23 -8.50
CA ALA A 78 -7.52 8.98 -7.48
C ALA A 78 -7.54 8.23 -6.13
N THR A 79 -7.75 6.90 -6.18
CA THR A 79 -7.68 6.04 -5.00
C THR A 79 -6.30 6.10 -4.33
N ILE A 80 -5.22 5.99 -5.11
CA ILE A 80 -3.85 6.07 -4.57
C ILE A 80 -3.57 7.46 -3.98
N LYS A 81 -4.01 8.55 -4.64
CA LYS A 81 -3.86 9.91 -4.12
C LYS A 81 -4.58 10.11 -2.79
N GLU A 82 -5.79 9.58 -2.64
CA GLU A 82 -6.52 9.64 -1.37
C GLU A 82 -5.80 8.83 -0.27
N LEU A 83 -5.33 7.62 -0.58
CA LEU A 83 -4.54 6.81 0.33
C LEU A 83 -3.26 7.55 0.75
N TYR A 84 -2.57 8.18 -0.20
CA TYR A 84 -1.37 8.99 0.06
C TYR A 84 -1.69 10.21 0.93
N SER A 85 -2.80 10.91 0.67
CA SER A 85 -3.22 12.04 1.50
C SER A 85 -3.55 11.62 2.93
N LYS A 86 -4.10 10.41 3.12
CA LYS A 86 -4.55 9.92 4.42
C LYS A 86 -3.43 9.26 5.24
N TYR A 87 -2.56 8.49 4.59
CA TYR A 87 -1.53 7.68 5.25
C TYR A 87 -0.09 8.19 4.97
N GLY A 88 0.07 9.11 4.02
CA GLY A 88 1.35 9.63 3.58
C GLY A 88 2.03 8.73 2.54
N GLU A 89 3.36 8.80 2.50
CA GLU A 89 4.14 8.05 1.52
C GLU A 89 3.94 6.53 1.65
N TYR A 90 3.75 5.88 0.49
CA TYR A 90 3.70 4.43 0.33
C TYR A 90 4.93 3.94 -0.40
N GLU A 91 5.22 2.64 -0.27
CA GLU A 91 6.26 1.97 -1.03
C GLU A 91 5.70 1.06 -2.14
N VAL A 92 6.55 0.69 -3.10
CA VAL A 92 6.15 -0.11 -4.27
C VAL A 92 7.11 -1.27 -4.49
N PHE A 93 6.57 -2.46 -4.75
CA PHE A 93 7.37 -3.63 -5.11
C PHE A 93 7.98 -3.48 -6.50
N SER A 94 9.13 -4.11 -6.74
CA SER A 94 9.66 -4.31 -8.08
C SER A 94 8.76 -5.27 -8.88
N GLY A 95 7.91 -4.74 -9.75
CA GLY A 95 7.02 -5.56 -10.57
C GLY A 95 6.14 -4.75 -11.52
N ARG A 96 5.60 -5.42 -12.55
CA ARG A 96 4.69 -4.79 -13.53
C ARG A 96 3.37 -4.34 -12.91
N ILE A 97 2.90 -5.05 -11.89
CA ILE A 97 1.65 -4.71 -11.18
C ILE A 97 1.76 -3.37 -10.45
N SER A 98 2.93 -3.03 -9.91
CA SER A 98 3.18 -1.75 -9.22
C SER A 98 3.45 -0.57 -10.17
N SER A 99 3.32 -0.76 -11.49
CA SER A 99 3.75 0.25 -12.48
C SER A 99 3.00 1.58 -12.35
N ILE A 100 1.67 1.53 -12.17
CA ILE A 100 0.83 2.72 -11.96
C ILE A 100 1.23 3.42 -10.67
N ALA A 101 1.30 2.68 -9.56
CA ALA A 101 1.71 3.22 -8.26
C ALA A 101 3.12 3.82 -8.29
N LYS A 102 4.06 3.23 -9.03
CA LYS A 102 5.43 3.72 -9.19
C LYS A 102 5.49 5.04 -9.96
N LYS A 103 4.78 5.14 -11.09
CA LYS A 103 4.68 6.39 -11.87
C LYS A 103 4.07 7.51 -11.04
N LEU A 104 2.98 7.22 -10.34
CA LEU A 104 2.31 8.20 -9.51
C LEU A 104 3.15 8.62 -8.30
N LYS A 105 3.93 7.70 -7.71
CA LYS A 105 4.84 8.01 -6.59
C LYS A 105 5.88 9.05 -7.01
N SER A 106 6.43 8.95 -8.22
CA SER A 106 7.37 9.97 -8.73
C SER A 106 6.72 11.34 -8.96
N GLU A 107 5.46 11.37 -9.43
CA GLU A 107 4.72 12.63 -9.62
C GLU A 107 4.43 13.32 -8.27
N LEU A 108 4.00 12.54 -7.27
CA LEU A 108 3.67 13.05 -5.94
C LEU A 108 4.89 13.57 -5.17
N LYS A 109 6.09 13.03 -5.40
CA LYS A 109 7.33 13.51 -4.75
C LYS A 109 7.87 14.81 -5.35
N GLN A 110 7.43 15.17 -6.55
CA GLN A 110 7.86 16.39 -7.23
C GLN A 110 6.91 17.58 -6.99
N SER A 111 5.77 17.32 -6.33
CA SER A 111 4.74 18.31 -5.99
C SER A 111 4.93 18.83 -4.58
#